data_AF-A0A067T8G3-F1
#
_entry.id   AF-A0A067T8G3-F1
#
_cell.length_a   1.000
_cell.length_b   1.000
_cell.length_c   1.000
_cell.angle_alpha   90.00
_cell.angle_beta   90.00
_cell.angle_gamma   90.00
#
_symmetry.space_group_name_H-M   'P 1'
#
loop_
_entity.id
_entity.type
_entity.pdbx_description
1 polymer ?
#
loop_
_entity_poly.entity_id
_entity_poly.type
_entity_poly.pdbx_seq_one_letter_code
_entity_poly.pdbx_strand_id
1 'polypeptide(L)'
;MTSSTASAWFFGGRVSPVPFILSPFQVFGLNRAFAGGHVISLAAEDAVNAVAAISRCPYTGRLAPVKLTWGFIRTMLYAVVDSMKQRFGLEPLYIPAAAPPGSVGAMVAPGSVEGLSSIALKDGDWPNKMSASSLFQFPPYDPRKTAASIKCPIFVVVCRKDALCPAENAQKVVEAAPKGEALLLDEAGHFDIYPGAKFYEASVESELEFLRRVVPA
;
A
#
# COMPACT_ATOMS: atom_id res chain seq x y z
N MET A 1 30.66 -15.78 37.48
CA MET A 1 30.29 -14.95 36.31
C MET A 1 30.86 -15.62 35.08
N THR A 2 30.00 -15.78 34.06
CA THR A 2 30.24 -16.22 32.67
C THR A 2 30.82 -17.62 32.42
N SER A 3 29.95 -18.57 32.07
CA SER A 3 30.28 -19.67 31.16
C SER A 3 29.22 -19.75 30.05
N SER A 4 29.71 -19.62 28.83
CA SER A 4 29.02 -19.90 27.57
C SER A 4 28.61 -21.37 27.49
N THR A 5 27.39 -21.65 27.04
CA THR A 5 27.02 -22.91 26.39
C THR A 5 26.07 -22.61 25.24
N ALA A 6 26.58 -22.76 24.02
CA ALA A 6 25.77 -23.06 22.86
C ALA A 6 25.28 -24.51 22.98
N SER A 7 24.01 -24.74 22.67
CA SER A 7 23.52 -26.08 22.33
C SER A 7 22.36 -25.94 21.37
N ALA A 8 22.61 -26.41 20.15
CA ALA A 8 21.63 -26.60 19.10
C ALA A 8 20.61 -27.66 19.50
N TRP A 9 19.34 -27.44 19.15
CA TRP A 9 18.33 -28.49 19.04
C TRP A 9 17.56 -28.28 17.74
N PHE A 10 17.85 -29.13 16.75
CA PHE A 10 16.91 -29.44 15.68
C PHE A 10 15.92 -30.46 16.23
N PHE A 11 14.63 -30.15 16.21
CA PHE A 11 13.58 -31.17 16.12
C PHE A 11 12.48 -30.67 15.19
N GLY A 12 12.17 -31.50 14.20
CA GLY A 12 11.06 -31.29 13.28
C GLY A 12 9.74 -31.19 14.02
N GLY A 13 9.04 -30.09 13.80
CA GLY A 13 7.63 -29.93 14.10
C GLY A 13 7.00 -29.29 12.88
N ARG A 14 5.88 -29.84 12.40
CA ARG A 14 4.99 -29.14 11.47
C ARG A 14 4.71 -27.77 12.08
N VAL A 15 5.08 -26.72 11.35
CA VAL A 15 4.68 -25.36 11.68
C VAL A 15 3.16 -25.33 11.54
N SER A 16 2.45 -25.41 12.65
CA SER A 16 1.03 -25.05 12.67
C SER A 16 0.94 -23.62 12.14
N PRO A 17 0.13 -23.32 11.11
CA PRO A 17 0.01 -21.96 10.64
C PRO A 17 -0.60 -21.14 11.77
N VAL A 18 0.22 -20.32 12.43
CA VAL A 18 -0.26 -19.31 13.36
C VAL A 18 -1.20 -18.42 12.55
N PRO A 19 -2.43 -18.17 13.03
CA PRO A 19 -3.36 -17.30 12.31
C PRO A 19 -2.73 -15.92 12.13
N PHE A 20 -2.33 -15.60 10.90
CA PHE A 20 -1.67 -14.33 10.56
C PHE A 20 -2.68 -13.38 9.92
N ILE A 21 -2.69 -12.13 10.40
CA ILE A 21 -3.50 -11.05 9.84
C ILE A 21 -2.63 -10.27 8.87
N LEU A 22 -3.07 -10.17 7.61
CA LEU A 22 -2.46 -9.25 6.66
C LEU A 22 -3.02 -7.84 6.87
N SER A 23 -2.20 -6.96 7.45
CA SER A 23 -2.52 -5.54 7.58
C SER A 23 -1.28 -4.69 7.31
N PRO A 24 -1.40 -3.57 6.59
CA PRO A 24 -0.26 -2.72 6.28
C PRO A 24 0.09 -1.84 7.49
N PHE A 25 0.55 -2.45 8.58
CA PHE A 25 1.08 -1.68 9.70
C PHE A 25 2.53 -1.24 9.37
N GLN A 26 2.66 0.06 9.06
CA GLN A 26 3.88 0.86 8.90
C GLN A 26 4.64 0.83 7.56
N VAL A 27 4.06 1.34 6.47
CA VAL A 27 4.83 1.64 5.22
C VAL A 27 4.35 2.96 4.58
N PHE A 28 5.22 3.92 4.23
CA PHE A 28 4.83 5.34 3.95
C PHE A 28 4.21 5.67 2.57
N GLY A 29 3.24 6.60 2.51
CA GLY A 29 2.72 7.26 1.29
C GLY A 29 2.23 6.34 0.16
N LEU A 30 2.91 6.39 -1.00
CA LEU A 30 2.70 5.45 -2.12
C LEU A 30 2.84 3.99 -1.67
N ASN A 31 3.82 3.74 -0.82
CA ASN A 31 4.15 2.43 -0.29
C ASN A 31 3.02 1.88 0.60
N ARG A 32 2.14 2.76 1.14
CA ARG A 32 0.98 2.41 1.98
C ARG A 32 -0.21 1.97 1.12
N ALA A 33 -0.52 2.71 0.05
CA ALA A 33 -1.49 2.29 -0.96
C ALA A 33 -1.03 1.02 -1.70
N PHE A 34 0.26 0.94 -2.03
CA PHE A 34 0.88 -0.24 -2.64
C PHE A 34 0.88 -1.42 -1.68
N ALA A 35 1.14 -1.20 -0.39
CA ALA A 35 0.98 -2.22 0.64
C ALA A 35 -0.48 -2.70 0.72
N GLY A 36 -1.46 -1.81 0.55
CA GLY A 36 -2.87 -2.21 0.39
C GLY A 36 -3.09 -3.13 -0.81
N GLY A 37 -2.46 -2.82 -1.95
CA GLY A 37 -2.43 -3.70 -3.12
C GLY A 37 -1.76 -5.04 -2.85
N HIS A 38 -0.62 -5.04 -2.15
CA HIS A 38 0.10 -6.25 -1.76
C HIS A 38 -0.71 -7.12 -0.81
N VAL A 39 -1.45 -6.53 0.13
CA VAL A 39 -2.38 -7.29 0.98
C VAL A 39 -3.41 -8.02 0.12
N ILE A 40 -3.96 -7.39 -0.91
CA ILE A 40 -4.91 -8.02 -1.85
C ILE A 40 -4.23 -9.18 -2.60
N SER A 41 -3.01 -8.98 -3.12
CA SER A 41 -2.27 -10.03 -3.82
C SER A 41 -1.91 -11.20 -2.91
N LEU A 42 -1.37 -10.94 -1.71
CA LEU A 42 -0.96 -11.95 -0.74
C LEU A 42 -2.15 -12.71 -0.16
N ALA A 43 -3.29 -12.05 0.05
CA ALA A 43 -4.51 -12.71 0.54
C ALA A 43 -5.09 -13.72 -0.48
N ALA A 44 -4.69 -13.62 -1.74
CA ALA A 44 -5.04 -14.56 -2.79
C ALA A 44 -4.06 -15.75 -2.90
N GLU A 45 -2.93 -15.70 -2.21
CA GLU A 45 -1.93 -16.76 -2.24
C GLU A 45 -2.25 -17.85 -1.21
N ASP A 46 -2.47 -19.08 -1.68
CA ASP A 46 -2.78 -20.24 -0.83
C ASP A 46 -1.69 -20.52 0.23
N ALA A 47 -0.42 -20.22 -0.11
CA ALA A 47 0.70 -20.40 0.80
C ALA A 47 0.68 -19.44 1.99
N VAL A 48 0.06 -18.27 1.85
CA VAL A 48 -0.02 -17.27 2.93
C VAL A 48 -1.04 -17.70 3.98
N ASN A 49 -2.12 -18.37 3.57
CA ASN A 49 -3.16 -18.90 4.46
C ASN A 49 -3.61 -17.88 5.53
N ALA A 50 -3.89 -16.65 5.10
CA ALA A 50 -4.30 -15.57 5.99
C ALA A 50 -5.67 -15.87 6.63
N VAL A 51 -5.86 -15.46 7.89
CA VAL A 51 -7.16 -15.58 8.57
C VAL A 51 -8.09 -14.43 8.20
N ALA A 52 -7.52 -13.24 8.02
CA ALA A 52 -8.23 -12.05 7.58
C ALA A 52 -7.23 -11.08 6.91
N ALA A 53 -7.75 -10.20 6.06
CA ALA A 53 -6.97 -9.17 5.39
C ALA A 53 -7.65 -7.79 5.53
N ILE A 54 -6.85 -6.74 5.76
CA ILE A 54 -7.31 -5.35 5.78
C ILE A 54 -6.50 -4.54 4.77
N SER A 55 -7.19 -3.84 3.88
CA SER A 55 -6.57 -3.02 2.84
C SER A 55 -7.13 -1.60 2.85
N ARG A 56 -6.26 -0.59 2.92
CA ARG A 56 -6.63 0.84 3.05
C ARG A 56 -6.28 1.63 1.79
N CYS A 57 -7.24 2.43 1.30
CA CYS A 57 -7.21 3.16 0.02
C CYS A 57 -6.26 2.49 -1.03
N PRO A 58 -6.48 1.20 -1.41
CA PRO A 58 -5.44 0.41 -2.04
C PRO A 58 -5.15 0.80 -3.48
N TYR A 59 -3.87 0.73 -3.84
CA TYR A 59 -3.48 0.62 -5.24
C TYR A 59 -3.96 -0.72 -5.79
N THR A 60 -4.72 -0.64 -6.88
CA THR A 60 -5.44 -1.78 -7.45
C THR A 60 -5.13 -1.89 -8.95
N GLY A 61 -3.91 -1.54 -9.36
CA GLY A 61 -3.46 -1.70 -10.75
C GLY A 61 -3.71 -0.52 -11.68
N ARG A 62 -4.43 0.49 -11.21
CA ARG A 62 -4.63 1.74 -11.95
C ARG A 62 -4.56 2.92 -11.00
N LEU A 63 -3.70 3.87 -11.35
CA LEU A 63 -3.69 5.20 -10.74
C LEU A 63 -4.72 6.10 -11.44
N ALA A 64 -5.09 7.18 -10.78
CA ALA A 64 -5.85 8.25 -11.42
C ALA A 64 -5.09 8.78 -12.66
N PRO A 65 -5.80 9.22 -13.71
CA PRO A 65 -5.15 9.76 -14.91
C PRO A 65 -4.25 10.96 -14.57
N VAL A 66 -2.98 10.88 -14.95
CA VAL A 66 -2.03 11.99 -14.80
C VAL A 66 -2.05 12.84 -16.06
N LYS A 67 -2.07 14.18 -15.90
CA LYS A 67 -2.00 15.11 -17.03
C LYS A 67 -0.62 15.05 -17.69
N LEU A 68 -0.59 15.01 -19.01
CA LEU A 68 0.64 15.14 -19.79
C LEU A 68 1.18 16.57 -19.63
N THR A 69 2.19 16.72 -18.77
CA THR A 69 2.84 18.00 -18.44
C THR A 69 4.34 17.88 -18.66
N TRP A 70 5.05 19.01 -18.66
CA TRP A 70 6.51 18.98 -18.74
C TRP A 70 7.15 18.27 -17.53
N GLY A 71 6.55 18.40 -16.34
CA GLY A 71 6.93 17.62 -15.16
C GLY A 71 6.78 16.12 -15.40
N PHE A 72 5.65 15.66 -15.93
CA PHE A 72 5.43 14.24 -16.25
C PHE A 72 6.48 13.71 -17.25
N ILE A 73 6.75 14.44 -18.33
CA ILE A 73 7.76 14.01 -19.33
C ILE A 73 9.14 13.88 -18.68
N ARG A 74 9.55 14.87 -17.87
CA ARG A 74 10.81 14.82 -17.14
C ARG A 74 10.86 13.68 -16.13
N THR A 75 9.77 13.43 -15.39
CA THR A 75 9.64 12.29 -14.48
C THR A 75 9.89 10.97 -15.22
N MET A 76 9.27 10.77 -16.39
CA MET A 76 9.45 9.55 -17.18
C MET A 76 10.88 9.43 -17.74
N LEU A 77 11.49 10.52 -18.19
CA LEU A 77 12.89 10.52 -18.62
C LEU A 77 13.83 10.13 -17.47
N TYR A 78 13.61 10.68 -16.29
CA TYR A 78 14.36 10.30 -15.09
C TYR A 78 14.16 8.83 -14.73
N ALA A 79 12.95 8.28 -14.87
CA ALA A 79 12.71 6.86 -14.67
C ALA A 79 13.51 5.99 -15.65
N VAL A 80 13.55 6.36 -16.93
CA VAL A 80 14.36 5.65 -17.95
C VAL A 80 15.85 5.69 -17.59
N VAL A 81 16.37 6.88 -17.28
CA VAL A 81 17.78 7.06 -16.89
C VAL A 81 18.11 6.24 -15.64
N ASP A 82 17.23 6.25 -14.64
CA ASP A 82 17.40 5.48 -13.41
C ASP A 82 17.44 3.97 -13.67
N SER A 83 16.53 3.45 -14.50
CA SER A 83 16.53 2.03 -14.90
C SER A 83 17.84 1.62 -15.56
N MET A 84 18.40 2.49 -16.43
CA MET A 84 19.70 2.24 -17.05
C MET A 84 20.83 2.26 -16.01
N LYS A 85 20.86 3.26 -15.12
CA LYS A 85 21.85 3.37 -14.04
C LYS A 85 21.87 2.10 -13.18
N GLN A 86 20.71 1.68 -12.70
CA GLN A 86 20.59 0.49 -11.85
C GLN A 86 20.97 -0.79 -12.59
N ARG A 87 20.68 -0.89 -13.91
CA ARG A 87 21.11 -2.04 -14.72
C ARG A 87 22.64 -2.18 -14.79
N PHE A 88 23.37 -1.08 -14.68
CA PHE A 88 24.84 -1.06 -14.64
C PHE A 88 25.42 -0.99 -13.22
N GLY A 89 24.60 -1.21 -12.17
CA GLY A 89 25.04 -1.20 -10.78
C GLY A 89 25.40 0.19 -10.23
N LEU A 90 24.97 1.27 -10.90
CA LEU A 90 25.17 2.63 -10.44
C LEU A 90 24.09 3.03 -9.42
N GLU A 91 24.38 4.06 -8.62
CA GLU A 91 23.43 4.59 -7.63
C GLU A 91 22.11 5.03 -8.28
N PRO A 92 20.95 4.75 -7.63
CA PRO A 92 19.65 5.17 -8.14
C PRO A 92 19.54 6.69 -8.32
N LEU A 93 18.80 7.11 -9.33
CA LEU A 93 18.35 8.49 -9.48
C LEU A 93 17.01 8.65 -8.74
N TYR A 94 17.01 9.53 -7.75
CA TYR A 94 15.84 9.80 -6.92
C TYR A 94 15.05 11.01 -7.44
N ILE A 95 13.72 10.88 -7.39
CA ILE A 95 12.75 11.96 -7.63
C ILE A 95 11.88 12.16 -6.39
N PRO A 96 11.20 13.31 -6.23
CA PRO A 96 10.23 13.49 -5.16
C PRO A 96 9.09 12.46 -5.24
N ALA A 97 8.69 11.91 -4.11
CA ALA A 97 7.58 10.97 -4.06
C ALA A 97 6.23 11.69 -4.12
N ALA A 98 6.08 12.82 -3.40
CA ALA A 98 5.03 13.80 -3.64
C ALA A 98 5.63 15.10 -4.16
N ALA A 99 4.96 15.71 -5.13
CA ALA A 99 5.35 17.01 -5.65
C ALA A 99 4.10 17.81 -6.08
N PRO A 100 4.20 19.14 -6.21
CA PRO A 100 3.10 19.95 -6.75
C PRO A 100 2.68 19.51 -8.16
N PRO A 101 1.41 19.73 -8.56
CA PRO A 101 0.94 19.42 -9.90
C PRO A 101 1.81 20.03 -11.01
N GLY A 102 2.18 19.21 -12.00
CA GLY A 102 2.99 19.64 -13.15
C GLY A 102 4.50 19.70 -12.92
N SER A 103 4.98 19.38 -11.71
CA SER A 103 6.40 19.25 -11.39
C SER A 103 6.90 17.80 -11.52
N VAL A 104 8.19 17.58 -11.32
CA VAL A 104 8.77 16.22 -11.29
C VAL A 104 8.41 15.56 -9.98
N GLY A 105 7.74 14.41 -10.05
CA GLY A 105 7.39 13.59 -8.90
C GLY A 105 6.45 12.45 -9.27
N ALA A 106 6.25 11.52 -8.34
CA ALA A 106 5.39 10.36 -8.53
C ALA A 106 3.91 10.63 -8.20
N MET A 107 3.63 11.24 -7.04
CA MET A 107 2.30 11.74 -6.66
C MET A 107 2.25 13.25 -6.91
N VAL A 108 1.53 13.64 -7.96
CA VAL A 108 1.37 15.04 -8.37
C VAL A 108 -0.07 15.53 -8.32
N ALA A 109 -0.94 14.81 -7.61
CA ALA A 109 -2.32 15.24 -7.38
C ALA A 109 -2.36 16.39 -6.36
N PRO A 110 -3.34 17.32 -6.45
CA PRO A 110 -3.54 18.35 -5.43
C PRO A 110 -3.62 17.73 -4.02
N GLY A 111 -2.94 18.34 -3.05
CA GLY A 111 -2.89 17.86 -1.66
C GLY A 111 -1.92 16.71 -1.38
N SER A 112 -1.19 16.20 -2.37
CA SER A 112 -0.26 15.07 -2.17
C SER A 112 0.94 15.43 -1.30
N VAL A 113 1.45 16.66 -1.39
CA VAL A 113 2.62 17.09 -0.62
C VAL A 113 2.24 17.25 0.84
N GLU A 114 1.13 17.93 1.10
CA GLU A 114 0.58 18.17 2.43
C GLU A 114 0.15 16.85 3.07
N GLY A 115 -0.57 16.00 2.33
CA GLY A 115 -1.02 14.69 2.80
C GLY A 115 0.12 13.72 3.08
N LEU A 116 1.21 13.75 2.29
CA LEU A 116 2.39 12.94 2.59
C LEU A 116 3.16 13.48 3.82
N SER A 117 3.21 14.80 3.98
CA SER A 117 3.89 15.43 5.10
C SER A 117 3.13 15.23 6.42
N SER A 118 1.79 15.24 6.40
CA SER A 118 0.98 15.03 7.60
C SER A 118 1.09 13.62 8.19
N ILE A 119 1.47 12.63 7.38
CA ILE A 119 1.67 11.24 7.82
C ILE A 119 3.13 10.90 8.14
N ALA A 120 4.06 11.83 7.94
CA ALA A 120 5.45 11.64 8.33
C ALA A 120 5.55 11.74 9.86
N LEU A 121 6.01 10.65 10.50
CA LEU A 121 6.01 10.51 11.97
C LEU A 121 6.91 11.56 12.67
N LYS A 122 7.99 12.00 12.00
CA LYS A 122 8.88 13.11 12.39
C LYS A 122 9.49 13.75 11.15
N ASP A 123 9.81 15.03 11.24
CA ASP A 123 10.67 15.71 10.26
C ASP A 123 11.99 14.93 10.13
N GLY A 124 12.27 14.41 8.94
CA GLY A 124 13.53 13.73 8.61
C GLY A 124 13.53 12.20 8.62
N ASP A 125 12.49 11.53 9.15
CA ASP A 125 12.46 10.05 9.19
C ASP A 125 12.31 9.42 7.79
N TRP A 126 11.72 10.15 6.85
CA TRP A 126 11.68 9.74 5.46
C TRP A 126 11.89 10.93 4.52
N PRO A 127 12.99 10.96 3.75
CA PRO A 127 13.15 11.99 2.75
C PRO A 127 12.07 11.79 1.69
N ASN A 128 11.34 12.84 1.30
CA ASN A 128 10.39 12.83 0.19
C ASN A 128 11.11 12.52 -1.14
N LYS A 129 11.48 11.25 -1.32
CA LYS A 129 12.35 10.73 -2.36
C LYS A 129 11.99 9.28 -2.62
N MET A 130 11.96 8.91 -3.90
CA MET A 130 11.86 7.53 -4.35
C MET A 130 12.72 7.33 -5.60
N SER A 131 13.14 6.09 -5.84
CA SER A 131 13.81 5.72 -7.09
C SER A 131 12.88 6.03 -8.26
N ALA A 132 13.36 6.73 -9.28
CA ALA A 132 12.53 7.09 -10.42
C ALA A 132 12.05 5.86 -11.21
N SER A 133 12.88 4.82 -11.31
CA SER A 133 12.57 3.56 -12.00
C SER A 133 11.43 2.77 -11.35
N SER A 134 11.13 3.01 -10.06
CA SER A 134 9.98 2.38 -9.38
C SER A 134 8.65 2.67 -10.06
N LEU A 135 8.55 3.77 -10.82
CA LEU A 135 7.36 4.08 -11.62
C LEU A 135 7.03 3.00 -12.65
N PHE A 136 8.02 2.27 -13.16
CA PHE A 136 7.80 1.18 -14.11
C PHE A 136 7.25 -0.10 -13.46
N GLN A 137 7.24 -0.18 -12.13
CA GLN A 137 6.64 -1.30 -11.41
C GLN A 137 5.11 -1.16 -11.32
N PHE A 138 4.54 0.02 -11.57
CA PHE A 138 3.10 0.24 -11.45
C PHE A 138 2.31 -0.42 -12.59
N PRO A 139 2.61 -0.16 -13.89
CA PRO A 139 1.79 -0.69 -14.98
C PRO A 139 1.61 -2.23 -15.01
N PRO A 140 2.64 -3.05 -14.73
CA PRO A 140 2.47 -4.51 -14.77
C PRO A 140 1.75 -5.08 -13.52
N TYR A 141 1.65 -4.32 -12.43
CA TYR A 141 1.12 -4.81 -11.16
C TYR A 141 -0.37 -4.50 -11.02
N ASP A 142 -1.26 -5.50 -11.15
CA ASP A 142 -2.72 -5.33 -10.99
C ASP A 142 -3.31 -6.29 -9.94
N PRO A 143 -3.37 -5.88 -8.65
CA PRO A 143 -3.94 -6.67 -7.56
C PRO A 143 -5.38 -7.12 -7.76
N ARG A 144 -6.18 -6.41 -8.56
CA ARG A 144 -7.59 -6.80 -8.75
C ARG A 144 -7.73 -8.15 -9.44
N LYS A 145 -6.75 -8.50 -10.28
CA LYS A 145 -6.77 -9.77 -11.03
C LYS A 145 -6.76 -10.99 -10.11
N THR A 146 -6.27 -10.84 -8.88
CA THR A 146 -6.19 -11.93 -7.90
C THR A 146 -7.34 -11.91 -6.90
N ALA A 147 -8.19 -10.87 -6.92
CA ALA A 147 -9.24 -10.66 -5.90
C ALA A 147 -10.23 -11.83 -5.79
N ALA A 148 -10.61 -12.44 -6.91
CA ALA A 148 -11.51 -13.59 -6.94
C ALA A 148 -10.92 -14.87 -6.30
N SER A 149 -9.60 -14.92 -6.13
CA SER A 149 -8.90 -16.04 -5.50
C SER A 149 -8.72 -15.87 -3.99
N ILE A 150 -9.16 -14.76 -3.40
CA ILE A 150 -9.06 -14.51 -1.96
C ILE A 150 -10.02 -15.43 -1.20
N LYS A 151 -9.49 -16.27 -0.32
CA LYS A 151 -10.28 -17.26 0.45
C LYS A 151 -10.67 -16.77 1.85
N CYS A 152 -9.85 -15.88 2.42
CA CYS A 152 -10.11 -15.27 3.72
C CYS A 152 -11.08 -14.09 3.62
N PRO A 153 -11.77 -13.71 4.70
CA PRO A 153 -12.43 -12.41 4.79
C PRO A 153 -11.43 -11.27 4.48
N ILE A 154 -11.86 -10.31 3.66
CA ILE A 154 -11.07 -9.12 3.35
C ILE A 154 -11.93 -7.88 3.56
N PHE A 155 -11.38 -6.92 4.30
CA PHE A 155 -11.99 -5.62 4.55
C PHE A 155 -11.23 -4.52 3.83
N VAL A 156 -11.93 -3.71 3.03
CA VAL A 156 -11.33 -2.63 2.25
C VAL A 156 -11.89 -1.28 2.71
N VAL A 157 -11.00 -0.38 3.16
CA VAL A 157 -11.36 1.01 3.42
C VAL A 157 -11.25 1.79 2.12
N VAL A 158 -12.38 2.26 1.62
CA VAL A 158 -12.51 2.94 0.32
C VAL A 158 -12.80 4.42 0.53
N CYS A 159 -11.92 5.24 -0.04
CA CYS A 159 -11.89 6.69 0.09
C CYS A 159 -12.50 7.27 -1.21
N ARG A 160 -13.76 7.76 -1.21
CA ARG A 160 -14.45 8.11 -2.48
C ARG A 160 -13.85 9.30 -3.21
N LYS A 161 -13.23 10.24 -2.49
CA LYS A 161 -12.56 11.42 -3.06
C LYS A 161 -11.07 11.20 -3.26
N ASP A 162 -10.63 9.94 -3.35
CA ASP A 162 -9.23 9.59 -3.57
C ASP A 162 -8.75 10.04 -4.96
N ALA A 163 -7.84 11.01 -4.96
CA ALA A 163 -7.24 11.57 -6.17
C ALA A 163 -6.05 10.77 -6.71
N LEU A 164 -5.62 9.70 -6.02
CA LEU A 164 -4.48 8.86 -6.40
C LEU A 164 -4.95 7.46 -6.83
N CYS A 165 -5.79 6.80 -6.02
CA CYS A 165 -6.29 5.45 -6.23
C CYS A 165 -7.82 5.47 -6.38
N PRO A 166 -8.37 5.42 -7.61
CA PRO A 166 -9.81 5.56 -7.82
C PRO A 166 -10.64 4.53 -7.05
N ALA A 167 -11.66 5.00 -6.34
CA ALA A 167 -12.50 4.21 -5.44
C ALA A 167 -13.22 3.05 -6.14
N GLU A 168 -13.56 3.21 -7.42
CA GLU A 168 -14.24 2.19 -8.23
C GLU A 168 -13.36 0.95 -8.40
N ASN A 169 -12.04 1.11 -8.42
CA ASN A 169 -11.12 -0.01 -8.57
C ASN A 169 -11.00 -0.82 -7.27
N ALA A 170 -11.05 -0.16 -6.11
CA ALA A 170 -11.12 -0.82 -4.81
C ALA A 170 -12.46 -1.53 -4.60
N GLN A 171 -13.58 -0.92 -5.02
CA GLN A 171 -14.90 -1.57 -4.98
C GLN A 171 -14.94 -2.85 -5.82
N LYS A 172 -14.32 -2.87 -7.00
CA LYS A 172 -14.19 -4.10 -7.81
C LYS A 172 -13.44 -5.23 -7.11
N VAL A 173 -12.49 -4.92 -6.22
CA VAL A 173 -11.82 -5.95 -5.39
C VAL A 173 -12.83 -6.56 -4.43
N VAL A 174 -13.60 -5.72 -3.75
CA VAL A 174 -14.61 -6.13 -2.77
C VAL A 174 -15.69 -6.99 -3.43
N GLU A 175 -16.19 -6.56 -4.60
CA GLU A 175 -17.19 -7.30 -5.39
C GLU A 175 -16.67 -8.65 -5.88
N ALA A 176 -15.38 -8.73 -6.25
CA ALA A 176 -14.77 -9.96 -6.74
C ALA A 176 -14.41 -10.95 -5.62
N ALA A 177 -14.10 -10.46 -4.42
CA ALA A 177 -13.71 -11.30 -3.29
C ALA A 177 -14.95 -12.00 -2.68
N PRO A 178 -14.95 -13.35 -2.54
CA PRO A 178 -16.09 -14.10 -2.02
C PRO A 178 -16.58 -13.68 -0.62
N LYS A 179 -15.68 -13.08 0.18
CA LYS A 179 -15.94 -12.58 1.54
C LYS A 179 -15.45 -11.13 1.67
N GLY A 180 -15.64 -10.35 0.62
CA GLY A 180 -15.28 -8.94 0.57
C GLY A 180 -16.26 -8.09 1.38
N GLU A 181 -15.72 -7.27 2.28
CA GLU A 181 -16.43 -6.22 3.01
C GLU A 181 -15.75 -4.88 2.77
N ALA A 182 -16.51 -3.78 2.85
CA ALA A 182 -15.95 -2.45 2.64
C ALA A 182 -16.54 -1.42 3.60
N LEU A 183 -15.68 -0.48 4.02
CA LEU A 183 -16.09 0.82 4.54
C LEU A 183 -15.98 1.84 3.41
N LEU A 184 -17.11 2.47 3.06
CA LEU A 184 -17.14 3.55 2.09
C LEU A 184 -17.15 4.89 2.82
N LEU A 185 -16.12 5.70 2.58
CA LEU A 185 -16.01 7.06 3.14
C LEU A 185 -16.23 8.07 2.02
N ASP A 186 -17.45 8.61 1.93
CA ASP A 186 -17.89 9.46 0.80
C ASP A 186 -17.10 10.77 0.66
N GLU A 187 -16.65 11.30 1.80
CA GLU A 187 -15.97 12.60 1.87
C GLU A 187 -14.45 12.48 2.06
N ALA A 188 -13.91 11.27 2.13
CA ALA A 188 -12.49 11.03 2.38
C ALA A 188 -11.66 11.01 1.09
N GLY A 189 -10.59 11.78 1.08
CA GLY A 189 -9.46 11.65 0.16
C GLY A 189 -8.44 10.62 0.63
N HIS A 190 -7.39 10.43 -0.18
CA HIS A 190 -6.38 9.38 0.01
C HIS A 190 -5.70 9.40 1.39
N PHE A 191 -5.51 10.60 1.96
CA PHE A 191 -4.77 10.79 3.20
C PHE A 191 -5.66 10.98 4.42
N ASP A 192 -7.00 11.01 4.26
CA ASP A 192 -7.90 11.41 5.34
C ASP A 192 -8.19 10.30 6.37
N ILE A 193 -7.64 9.10 6.15
CA ILE A 193 -7.79 7.92 7.01
C ILE A 193 -6.52 7.59 7.81
N TYR A 194 -5.55 8.51 7.87
CA TYR A 194 -4.29 8.34 8.60
C TYR A 194 -4.28 9.13 9.92
N PRO A 195 -3.39 8.79 10.88
CA PRO A 195 -3.38 9.42 12.20
C PRO A 195 -3.47 10.95 12.15
N GLY A 196 -4.38 11.52 12.94
CA GLY A 196 -4.64 12.96 12.99
C GLY A 196 -5.58 13.49 11.89
N ALA A 197 -5.98 12.67 10.92
CA ALA A 197 -6.93 13.05 9.89
C ALA A 197 -8.38 12.74 10.27
N LYS A 198 -9.33 13.38 9.56
CA LYS A 198 -10.76 13.42 9.89
C LYS A 198 -11.41 12.04 10.04
N PHE A 199 -11.05 11.07 9.20
CA PHE A 199 -11.70 9.76 9.15
C PHE A 199 -10.86 8.64 9.77
N TYR A 200 -9.73 8.96 10.42
CA TYR A 200 -8.84 7.97 11.01
C TYR A 200 -9.54 7.09 12.05
N GLU A 201 -10.16 7.69 13.06
CA GLU A 201 -10.81 6.95 14.15
C GLU A 201 -11.97 6.08 13.64
N ALA A 202 -12.76 6.60 12.70
CA ALA A 202 -13.84 5.84 12.07
C ALA A 202 -13.30 4.63 11.29
N SER A 203 -12.21 4.82 10.52
CA SER A 203 -11.54 3.72 9.80
C SER A 203 -11.05 2.65 10.77
N VAL A 204 -10.34 3.05 11.83
CA VAL A 204 -9.76 2.12 12.81
C VAL A 204 -10.87 1.35 13.54
N GLU A 205 -11.95 2.00 13.98
CA GLU A 205 -13.03 1.30 14.66
C GLU A 205 -13.70 0.27 13.76
N SER A 206 -13.99 0.61 12.49
CA SER A 206 -14.59 -0.36 11.56
C SER A 206 -13.67 -1.54 11.26
N GLU A 207 -12.36 -1.29 11.15
CA GLU A 207 -11.37 -2.36 10.99
C GLU A 207 -11.32 -3.28 12.22
N LEU A 208 -11.35 -2.72 13.44
CA LEU A 208 -11.38 -3.50 14.67
C LEU A 208 -12.68 -4.29 14.80
N GLU A 209 -13.82 -3.70 14.43
CA GLU A 209 -15.11 -4.39 14.41
C GLU A 209 -15.07 -5.58 13.43
N PHE A 210 -14.55 -5.38 12.23
CA PHE A 210 -14.34 -6.46 11.27
C PHE A 210 -13.49 -7.58 11.87
N LEU A 211 -12.32 -7.26 12.44
CA LEU A 211 -11.43 -8.27 13.03
C LEU A 211 -12.11 -9.05 14.17
N ARG A 212 -12.86 -8.38 15.05
CA ARG A 212 -13.61 -9.04 16.14
C ARG A 212 -14.64 -10.04 15.62
N ARG A 213 -15.21 -9.82 14.43
CA ARG A 213 -16.18 -10.75 13.81
C ARG A 213 -15.52 -11.96 13.16
N VAL A 214 -14.35 -11.78 12.55
CA VAL A 214 -13.78 -12.79 11.63
C VAL A 214 -12.56 -13.53 12.18
N VAL A 215 -11.88 -12.97 13.18
CA VAL A 215 -10.72 -13.60 13.82
C VAL A 215 -11.19 -14.35 15.07
N PRO A 216 -11.01 -15.67 15.16
CA PRO A 216 -11.31 -16.43 16.37
C PRO A 216 -10.48 -15.95 17.57
N ALA A 217 -11.08 -15.98 18.76
CA ALA A 217 -10.41 -15.67 20.03
C ALA A 217 -9.34 -16.70 20.41
#